data_AF-A0A2E1AI63-F1
#
_entry.id   AF-A0A2E1AI63-F1
#
_cell.length_a   1.000
_cell.length_b   1.000
_cell.length_c   1.000
_cell.angle_alpha   90.00
_cell.angle_beta   90.00
_cell.angle_gamma   90.00
#
_symmetry.space_group_name_H-M   'P 1'
#
loop_
_entity.id
_entity.type
_entity.pdbx_description
1 polymer ?
#
loop_
_entity_poly.entity_id
_entity_poly.type
_entity_poly.pdbx_seq_one_letter_code
_entity_poly.pdbx_strand_id
1 'polypeptide(L)'
;MSDKLRVRRQKMGYKKYSDEFKRDVLAMGAEGHRSVAQLERDLNITPGMIYKWRQRYQVKGEALEASEERAEQAELRRLRRELAVVKQERDILKKAIKVFSWEES
;
A
#
# COMPACT_ATOMS: atom_id res chain seq x y z
N MET A 1 32.64 15.80 31.56
CA MET A 1 32.39 16.07 30.14
C MET A 1 32.83 14.83 29.36
N SER A 2 31.98 14.31 28.46
CA SER A 2 32.14 13.06 27.67
C SER A 2 32.00 11.78 28.50
N ASP A 3 31.24 10.75 28.10
CA ASP A 3 31.15 10.15 26.77
C ASP A 3 29.76 9.48 26.58
N LYS A 4 29.07 9.80 25.47
CA LYS A 4 27.78 9.19 25.12
C LYS A 4 28.05 8.08 24.10
N LEU A 5 28.10 6.83 24.58
CA LEU A 5 28.08 5.62 23.77
C LEU A 5 26.87 5.63 22.82
N ARG A 6 27.10 6.02 21.57
CA ARG A 6 26.12 5.93 20.49
C ARG A 6 26.17 4.51 19.96
N VAL A 7 25.30 3.64 20.47
CA VAL A 7 25.11 2.29 19.93
C VAL A 7 24.72 2.42 18.46
N ARG A 8 25.65 2.05 17.57
CA ARG A 8 25.46 2.03 16.12
C ARG A 8 24.43 0.95 15.82
N ARG A 9 23.16 1.33 15.67
CA ARG A 9 22.08 0.40 15.31
C ARG A 9 22.38 -0.18 13.93
N GLN A 10 22.97 -1.38 13.90
CA GLN A 10 23.18 -2.18 12.68
C GLN A 10 21.84 -2.28 11.96
N LYS A 11 21.82 -1.95 10.66
CA LYS A 11 20.61 -1.99 9.83
C LYS A 11 20.27 -3.47 9.56
N MET A 12 19.61 -4.13 10.51
CA MET A 12 19.09 -5.48 10.34
C MET A 12 18.17 -5.49 9.11
N GLY A 13 18.48 -6.33 8.12
CA GLY A 13 17.65 -6.48 6.93
C GLY A 13 16.22 -6.83 7.33
N TYR A 14 15.24 -6.28 6.61
CA TYR A 14 13.84 -6.61 6.86
C TYR A 14 13.61 -8.10 6.56
N LYS A 15 13.07 -8.85 7.54
CA LYS A 15 12.59 -10.22 7.30
C LYS A 15 11.54 -10.16 6.18
N LYS A 16 11.77 -10.91 5.11
CA LYS A 16 10.79 -11.12 4.04
C LYS A 16 9.96 -12.36 4.38
N TYR A 17 8.67 -12.27 4.16
CA TYR A 17 7.72 -13.36 4.34
C TYR A 17 7.02 -13.60 3.01
N SER A 18 6.81 -14.86 2.64
CA SER A 18 6.07 -15.20 1.42
C SER A 18 4.60 -14.84 1.57
N ASP A 19 3.88 -14.75 0.46
CA ASP A 19 2.46 -14.41 0.49
C ASP A 19 1.63 -15.58 1.01
N GLU A 20 2.05 -16.83 0.76
CA GLU A 20 1.41 -18.00 1.39
C GLU A 20 1.53 -17.92 2.91
N PHE A 21 2.73 -17.63 3.43
CA PHE A 21 2.95 -17.52 4.87
C PHE A 21 2.09 -16.42 5.49
N LYS A 22 2.03 -15.24 4.87
CA LYS A 22 1.19 -14.14 5.37
C LYS A 22 -0.29 -14.53 5.38
N ARG A 23 -0.77 -15.16 4.31
CA ARG A 23 -2.15 -15.62 4.19
C ARG A 23 -2.51 -16.59 5.31
N ASP A 24 -1.69 -17.62 5.51
CA ASP A 24 -1.95 -18.65 6.51
C ASP A 24 -1.95 -18.06 7.92
N VAL A 25 -1.03 -17.14 8.22
CA VAL A 25 -0.98 -16.43 9.52
C VAL A 25 -2.19 -15.52 9.72
N LEU A 26 -2.65 -14.83 8.67
CA LEU A 26 -3.85 -14.00 8.74
C LEU A 26 -5.10 -14.85 8.95
N ALA A 27 -5.19 -16.02 8.31
CA ALA A 27 -6.27 -16.99 8.51
C ALA A 27 -6.29 -17.52 9.94
N MET A 28 -5.14 -17.98 10.47
CA MET A 28 -5.02 -18.41 11.88
C MET A 28 -5.43 -17.31 12.87
N GLY A 29 -5.10 -16.06 12.55
CA GLY A 29 -5.49 -14.92 13.37
C GLY A 29 -6.98 -14.56 13.27
N ALA A 30 -7.69 -15.00 12.21
CA ALA A 30 -9.12 -14.80 12.02
C ALA A 30 -9.95 -15.89 12.72
N GLU A 31 -9.43 -17.13 12.80
CA GLU A 31 -10.02 -18.22 13.58
C GLU A 31 -10.16 -17.90 15.07
N GLY A 32 -9.30 -17.02 15.61
CA GLY A 32 -9.45 -16.47 16.96
C GLY A 32 -8.98 -17.38 18.10
N HIS A 33 -8.40 -18.55 17.81
CA HIS A 33 -7.87 -19.47 18.83
C HIS A 33 -6.67 -18.91 19.62
N ARG A 34 -5.93 -17.97 19.03
CA ARG A 34 -4.73 -17.35 19.62
C ARG A 34 -4.77 -15.84 19.43
N SER A 35 -4.27 -15.10 20.42
CA SER A 35 -4.07 -13.66 20.27
C SER A 35 -3.02 -13.36 19.20
N VAL A 36 -3.14 -12.22 18.52
CA VAL A 36 -2.15 -11.77 17.52
C VAL A 36 -0.74 -11.70 18.11
N ALA A 37 -0.60 -11.21 19.35
CA ALA A 37 0.69 -11.13 20.03
C ALA A 37 1.27 -12.51 20.37
N GLN A 38 0.43 -13.53 20.56
CA GLN A 38 0.90 -14.90 20.73
C GLN A 38 1.35 -15.50 19.40
N LEU A 39 0.58 -15.33 18.33
CA LEU A 39 0.99 -15.76 16.98
C LEU A 39 2.33 -15.14 16.56
N GLU A 40 2.55 -13.85 16.86
CA GLU A 40 3.81 -13.19 16.53
C GLU A 40 5.01 -13.81 17.28
N ARG A 41 4.83 -14.18 18.56
CA ARG A 41 5.86 -14.84 19.36
C ARG A 41 6.12 -16.27 18.87
N ASP A 42 5.06 -17.07 18.72
CA ASP A 42 5.13 -18.48 18.34
C ASP A 42 5.80 -18.66 16.96
N LEU A 43 5.52 -17.74 16.03
CA LEU A 43 6.02 -17.78 14.65
C LEU A 43 7.28 -16.93 14.43
N ASN A 44 7.85 -16.36 15.50
CA ASN A 44 9.03 -15.48 15.44
C ASN A 44 8.87 -14.32 14.42
N ILE A 45 7.65 -13.77 14.37
CA ILE A 45 7.29 -12.61 13.56
C ILE A 45 7.53 -11.35 14.40
N THR A 46 8.01 -10.30 13.75
CA THR A 46 8.22 -9.01 14.42
C THR A 46 6.91 -8.50 15.03
N PRO A 47 6.90 -8.05 16.31
CA PRO A 47 5.70 -7.53 16.93
C PRO A 47 5.01 -6.42 16.14
N GLY A 48 3.68 -6.50 16.04
CA GLY A 48 2.82 -5.59 15.26
C GLY A 48 2.86 -5.80 13.74
N MET A 49 3.60 -6.78 13.24
CA MET A 49 3.66 -7.05 11.79
C MET A 49 2.35 -7.65 11.28
N ILE A 50 1.69 -8.54 12.04
CA ILE A 50 0.42 -9.14 11.62
C ILE A 50 -0.65 -8.06 11.48
N TYR A 51 -0.69 -7.09 12.39
CA TYR A 51 -1.59 -5.94 12.29
C TYR A 51 -1.32 -5.11 11.03
N LYS A 52 -0.05 -4.85 10.71
CA LYS A 52 0.33 -4.19 9.45
C LYS A 52 -0.01 -5.00 8.20
N TRP A 53 -0.08 -6.33 8.29
CA TRP A 53 -0.56 -7.16 7.18
C TRP A 53 -2.07 -7.04 7.03
N ARG A 54 -2.85 -7.07 8.12
CA ARG A 54 -4.32 -6.86 8.09
C ARG A 54 -4.72 -5.53 7.46
N GLN A 55 -3.96 -4.48 7.70
CA GLN A 55 -4.23 -3.17 7.08
C GLN A 55 -3.92 -3.13 5.58
N ARG A 56 -2.97 -3.94 5.12
CA ARG A 56 -2.47 -3.90 3.73
C ARG A 56 -3.11 -4.95 2.85
N TYR A 57 -3.56 -6.04 3.44
CA TYR A 57 -3.97 -7.23 2.74
C TYR A 57 -5.27 -7.80 3.29
N GLN A 58 -5.98 -8.49 2.41
CA GLN A 58 -7.12 -9.32 2.72
C GLN A 58 -6.91 -10.71 2.12
N VAL A 59 -7.46 -11.73 2.78
CA VAL A 59 -7.44 -13.10 2.27
C VAL A 59 -8.74 -13.34 1.50
N LYS A 60 -8.64 -13.69 0.20
CA LYS A 60 -9.77 -14.10 -0.64
C LYS A 60 -9.48 -15.48 -1.23
N GLY A 61 -10.14 -16.50 -0.69
CA GLY A 61 -9.81 -17.89 -1.02
C GLY A 61 -8.34 -18.18 -0.72
N GLU A 62 -7.59 -18.63 -1.73
CA GLU A 62 -6.16 -18.92 -1.61
C GLU A 62 -5.25 -17.71 -1.91
N ALA A 63 -5.81 -16.56 -2.28
CA ALA A 63 -5.05 -15.39 -2.65
C ALA A 63 -4.89 -14.38 -1.50
N LEU A 64 -3.72 -13.72 -1.47
CA LEU A 64 -3.47 -12.55 -0.63
C LEU A 64 -3.58 -11.29 -1.51
N GLU A 65 -4.68 -10.58 -1.39
CA GLU A 65 -4.94 -9.36 -2.16
C GLU A 65 -4.67 -8.11 -1.33
N ALA A 66 -4.55 -6.95 -1.99
CA ALA A 66 -4.58 -5.67 -1.28
C ALA A 66 -5.91 -5.52 -0.52
N SER A 67 -5.87 -4.88 0.65
CA SER A 67 -7.10 -4.50 1.36
C SER A 67 -7.98 -3.61 0.48
N GLU A 68 -9.29 -3.70 0.67
CA GLU A 68 -10.28 -2.93 -0.09
C GLU A 68 -9.96 -1.43 -0.07
N GLU A 69 -9.72 -0.86 1.11
CA GLU A 69 -9.30 0.55 1.25
C GLU A 69 -8.06 0.89 0.40
N ARG A 70 -7.07 -0.01 0.35
CA ARG A 70 -5.84 0.23 -0.40
C ARG A 70 -6.08 0.11 -1.91
N ALA A 71 -6.95 -0.81 -2.34
CA ALA A 71 -7.37 -0.95 -3.72
C ALA A 71 -8.15 0.29 -4.18
N GLU A 72 -9.11 0.76 -3.39
CA GLU A 72 -9.87 1.99 -3.63
C GLU A 72 -8.96 3.22 -3.74
N GLN A 73 -8.00 3.37 -2.81
CA GLN A 73 -7.02 4.46 -2.88
C GLN A 73 -6.14 4.38 -4.13
N ALA A 74 -5.81 3.18 -4.61
CA ALA A 74 -5.07 3.01 -5.85
C ALA A 74 -5.90 3.45 -7.06
N GLU A 75 -7.18 3.07 -7.09
CA GLU A 75 -8.11 3.45 -8.14
C GLU A 75 -8.36 4.96 -8.15
N LEU A 76 -8.57 5.59 -6.99
CA LEU A 76 -8.69 7.05 -6.87
C LEU A 76 -7.46 7.77 -7.43
N ARG A 77 -6.25 7.26 -7.18
CA ARG A 77 -5.02 7.82 -7.77
C ARG A 77 -4.98 7.64 -9.29
N ARG A 78 -5.44 6.51 -9.80
CA ARG A 78 -5.53 6.24 -11.25
C ARG A 78 -6.48 7.22 -11.92
N LEU A 79 -7.71 7.31 -11.41
CA LEU A 79 -8.76 8.19 -11.91
C LEU A 79 -8.37 9.66 -11.86
N ARG A 80 -7.68 10.11 -10.79
CA ARG A 80 -7.17 11.49 -10.71
C ARG A 80 -6.15 11.81 -11.80
N ARG A 81 -5.30 10.85 -12.18
CA ARG A 81 -4.32 11.03 -13.27
C ARG A 81 -5.03 11.07 -14.62
N GLU A 82 -5.93 10.13 -14.89
CA GLU A 82 -6.72 10.11 -16.12
C GLU A 82 -7.51 11.41 -16.28
N LEU A 83 -8.17 11.87 -15.22
CA LEU A 83 -8.89 13.14 -15.23
C LEU A 83 -7.98 14.33 -15.51
N ALA A 84 -6.76 14.34 -15.00
CA ALA A 84 -5.78 15.39 -15.29
C ALA A 84 -5.36 15.40 -16.77
N VAL A 85 -5.11 14.22 -17.34
CA VAL A 85 -4.78 14.05 -18.77
C VAL A 85 -5.92 14.54 -19.64
N VAL A 86 -7.14 14.07 -19.40
CA VAL A 86 -8.34 14.47 -20.18
C VAL A 86 -8.60 15.98 -20.09
N LYS A 87 -8.40 16.58 -18.91
CA LYS A 87 -8.52 18.04 -18.75
C LYS A 87 -7.47 18.78 -19.58
N GLN A 88 -6.23 18.31 -19.58
CA GLN A 88 -5.16 18.89 -20.38
C GLN A 88 -5.46 18.79 -21.88
N GLU A 89 -5.88 17.63 -22.37
CA GLU A 89 -6.27 17.42 -23.77
C GLU A 89 -7.41 18.36 -24.18
N ARG A 90 -8.46 18.44 -23.36
CA ARG A 90 -9.56 19.38 -23.58
C ARG A 90 -9.07 20.82 -23.64
N ASP A 91 -8.16 21.21 -22.75
CA ASP A 91 -7.66 22.59 -22.70
C ASP A 91 -6.75 22.91 -23.90
N ILE A 92 -6.00 21.94 -24.40
CA ILE A 92 -5.26 22.06 -25.67
C ILE A 92 -6.22 22.25 -26.83
N LEU A 93 -7.27 21.43 -26.94
CA LEU A 93 -8.26 21.54 -28.02
C LEU A 93 -8.99 22.89 -28.00
N LYS A 94 -9.37 23.37 -26.80
CA LYS A 94 -9.97 24.71 -26.66
C LYS A 94 -9.04 25.82 -27.12
N LYS A 95 -7.74 25.72 -26.81
CA LYS A 95 -6.75 26.70 -27.29
C LYS A 95 -6.59 26.65 -28.81
N ALA A 96 -6.56 25.45 -29.40
CA ALA A 96 -6.47 25.29 -30.85
C ALA A 96 -7.69 25.92 -31.56
N ILE A 97 -8.92 25.58 -31.15
CA ILE A 97 -10.14 26.18 -31.69
C ILE A 97 -10.10 27.70 -31.59
N LYS A 98 -9.70 28.21 -30.41
CA LYS A 98 -9.57 29.64 -30.20
C LYS A 98 -8.66 30.24 -31.27
N VAL A 99 -7.43 29.73 -31.47
CA VAL A 99 -6.48 30.21 -32.49
C VAL A 99 -7.11 30.22 -33.88
N PHE A 100 -7.72 29.12 -34.31
CA PHE A 100 -8.34 29.04 -35.64
C PHE A 100 -9.47 30.08 -35.84
N SER A 101 -10.28 30.35 -34.81
CA SER A 101 -11.32 31.37 -34.88
C SER A 101 -10.80 32.81 -35.01
N TRP A 102 -9.55 33.10 -34.61
CA TRP A 102 -8.95 34.43 -34.82
C TRP A 102 -8.27 34.59 -36.18
N GLU A 103 -7.90 33.49 -36.85
CA GLU A 103 -7.27 33.54 -38.18
C GLU A 103 -8.28 33.73 -39.32
N GLU A 104 -9.55 33.35 -39.11
CA GLU A 104 -10.64 33.54 -40.09
C GLU A 104 -11.40 34.88 -39.94
N SER A 105 -11.00 35.75 -39.01
CA SER A 105 -11.58 37.09 -38.78
C SER A 105 -10.62 38.20 -39.17
#